data_AF-A0A2W7E950-F1
#
_entry.id   AF-A0A2W7E950-F1
#
_cell.length_a   1.000
_cell.length_b   1.000
_cell.length_c   1.000
_cell.angle_alpha   90.00
_cell.angle_beta   90.00
_cell.angle_gamma   90.00
#
_symmetry.space_group_name_H-M   'P 1'
#
loop_
_entity.id
_entity.type
_entity.pdbx_description
1 polymer ?
#
loop_
_entity_poly.entity_id
_entity_poly.type
_entity_poly.pdbx_seq_one_letter_code
_entity_poly.pdbx_strand_id
1 'polypeptide(L)'
;MTPSELLESHAAAGERYTAALAELQAAFIDLAGHDMALENRNVPVGPVPVRSFVGIPDSVPWPLRHPIFAPDVGPNWQDAIRSRGNDIINTVVAAAA
;
A
#
# COMPACT_ATOMS: atom_id res chain seq x y z
N MET A 1 4.62 -31.04 18.47
CA MET A 1 3.38 -30.41 17.96
C MET A 1 2.20 -31.25 18.38
N THR A 2 1.55 -30.83 19.46
CA THR A 2 0.23 -31.28 19.91
C THR A 2 -0.86 -30.45 19.20
N PRO A 3 -2.14 -30.83 19.33
CA PRO A 3 -3.24 -30.00 18.85
C PRO A 3 -3.25 -28.58 19.44
N SER A 4 -2.89 -28.40 20.72
CA SER A 4 -2.82 -27.08 21.35
C SER A 4 -1.65 -26.25 20.77
N GLU A 5 -0.48 -26.86 20.62
CA GLU A 5 0.70 -26.20 20.01
C GLU A 5 0.42 -25.77 18.57
N LEU A 6 -0.37 -26.53 17.81
CA LEU A 6 -0.80 -26.16 16.46
C LEU A 6 -1.71 -24.92 16.48
N LEU A 7 -2.67 -24.86 17.40
CA LEU A 7 -3.58 -23.71 17.52
C LEU A 7 -2.83 -22.43 17.89
N GLU A 8 -1.88 -22.52 18.83
CA GLU A 8 -0.99 -21.41 19.20
C GLU A 8 -0.13 -20.97 18.02
N SER A 9 0.48 -21.92 17.31
CA SER A 9 1.29 -21.62 16.12
C SER A 9 0.46 -20.98 15.00
N HIS A 10 -0.80 -21.38 14.84
CA HIS A 10 -1.72 -20.81 13.85
C HIS A 10 -2.09 -19.37 14.19
N ALA A 11 -2.38 -19.08 15.46
CA ALA A 11 -2.64 -17.71 15.92
C ALA A 11 -1.43 -16.79 15.68
N ALA A 12 -0.22 -17.25 16.04
CA ALA A 12 1.01 -16.50 15.81
C ALA A 12 1.29 -16.25 14.31
N ALA A 13 1.01 -17.24 13.45
CA ALA A 13 1.12 -17.08 12.01
C ALA A 13 0.11 -16.04 11.48
N GLY A 14 -1.11 -16.04 12.01
CA GLY A 14 -2.15 -15.08 11.69
C GLY A 14 -1.79 -13.64 12.06
N GLU A 15 -1.30 -13.42 13.27
CA GLU A 15 -0.82 -12.10 13.71
C GLU A 15 0.30 -11.56 12.81
N ARG A 16 1.25 -12.42 12.45
CA ARG A 16 2.32 -12.08 11.52
C ARG A 16 1.78 -11.71 10.13
N TYR A 17 0.78 -12.45 9.66
CA TYR A 17 0.14 -12.19 8.38
C TYR A 17 -0.56 -10.83 8.36
N THR A 18 -1.35 -10.51 9.39
CA THR A 18 -2.02 -9.20 9.52
C THR A 18 -1.01 -8.06 9.50
N ALA A 19 0.08 -8.18 10.26
CA ALA A 19 1.14 -7.17 10.29
C ALA A 19 1.82 -6.99 8.92
N ALA A 20 2.14 -8.09 8.24
CA ALA A 20 2.76 -8.06 6.92
C ALA A 20 1.84 -7.43 5.86
N LEU A 21 0.53 -7.69 5.92
CA LEU A 21 -0.43 -7.12 4.98
C LEU A 21 -0.60 -5.61 5.18
N ALA A 22 -0.62 -5.14 6.42
CA ALA A 22 -0.66 -3.72 6.73
C ALA A 22 0.58 -2.98 6.22
N GLU A 23 1.76 -3.56 6.45
CA GLU A 23 3.04 -3.00 5.96
C GLU A 23 3.09 -2.98 4.43
N LEU A 24 2.66 -4.07 3.78
CA LEU A 24 2.58 -4.14 2.32
C LEU A 24 1.66 -3.05 1.76
N GLN A 25 0.47 -2.87 2.35
CA GLN A 25 -0.47 -1.83 1.92
C GLN A 25 0.16 -0.44 2.07
N ALA A 26 0.79 -0.14 3.20
CA ALA A 26 1.44 1.14 3.44
C ALA A 26 2.56 1.41 2.43
N ALA A 27 3.46 0.44 2.22
CA ALA A 27 4.56 0.55 1.28
C ALA A 27 4.08 0.70 -0.18
N PHE A 28 3.03 -0.03 -0.56
CA PHE A 28 2.44 0.07 -1.90
C PHE A 28 1.86 1.47 -2.16
N ILE A 29 1.06 1.98 -1.23
CA ILE A 29 0.42 3.31 -1.34
C ILE A 29 1.49 4.40 -1.38
N ASP A 30 2.52 4.29 -0.55
CA ASP A 30 3.59 5.29 -0.50
C ASP A 30 4.39 5.33 -1.80
N LEU A 31 4.86 4.19 -2.31
CA LEU A 31 5.63 4.13 -3.55
C LEU A 31 4.81 4.60 -4.76
N ALA A 32 3.57 4.12 -4.90
CA ALA A 32 2.70 4.54 -6.00
C ALA A 32 2.32 6.02 -5.90
N GLY A 33 2.19 6.58 -4.69
CA GLY A 33 2.00 8.02 -4.47
C GLY A 33 3.20 8.85 -4.94
N HIS A 34 4.43 8.37 -4.69
CA HIS A 34 5.64 9.00 -5.22
C HIS A 34 5.72 8.92 -6.75
N ASP A 35 5.41 7.76 -7.33
CA ASP A 35 5.41 7.61 -8.78
C ASP A 35 4.43 8.59 -9.43
N MET A 36 3.21 8.69 -8.89
CA MET A 36 2.21 9.65 -9.36
C MET A 36 2.71 11.10 -9.26
N ALA A 37 3.41 11.44 -8.18
CA ALA A 37 3.98 12.77 -8.00
C ALA A 37 5.09 13.06 -9.02
N LEU A 38 5.96 12.09 -9.32
CA LEU A 38 7.04 12.23 -10.30
C LEU A 38 6.53 12.27 -11.74
N GLU A 39 5.40 11.63 -12.05
CA GLU A 39 4.75 11.77 -13.37
C GLU A 39 4.08 13.14 -13.55
N ASN A 40 3.82 13.85 -12.45
CA ASN A 40 3.16 15.14 -12.49
C ASN A 40 4.08 16.22 -13.08
N ARG A 41 3.60 16.93 -14.11
CA ARG A 41 4.38 17.99 -14.78
C ARG A 41 4.70 19.21 -13.91
N ASN A 42 4.02 19.38 -12.77
CA ASN A 42 4.34 20.42 -11.79
C ASN A 42 5.52 20.05 -10.89
N VAL A 43 5.97 18.80 -10.95
CA VAL A 43 7.15 18.29 -10.24
C VAL A 43 8.22 17.98 -11.30
N PRO A 44 9.08 18.96 -11.67
CA PRO A 44 9.95 18.87 -12.86
C PRO A 44 11.21 18.03 -12.59
N VAL A 45 11.07 16.88 -11.93
CA VAL A 45 12.18 16.00 -11.55
C VAL A 45 11.82 14.54 -11.81
N GLY A 46 12.80 13.76 -12.26
CA GLY A 46 12.68 12.31 -12.36
C GLY A 46 12.82 11.75 -13.78
N PRO A 47 12.98 10.42 -13.89
CA PRO A 47 13.03 9.74 -15.17
C PRO A 47 11.67 9.80 -15.86
N VAL A 48 11.66 10.11 -17.16
CA VAL A 48 10.46 10.00 -18.00
C VAL A 48 10.68 8.81 -18.96
N PRO A 49 9.87 7.73 -18.87
CA PRO A 49 8.70 7.55 -18.02
C PRO A 49 9.05 7.09 -16.59
N VAL A 50 8.23 7.50 -15.62
CA VAL A 50 8.24 6.92 -14.27
C VAL A 50 7.56 5.56 -14.38
N ARG A 51 8.30 4.47 -14.26
CA ARG A 51 7.73 3.13 -14.43
C ARG A 51 6.93 2.76 -13.17
N SER A 52 5.63 3.07 -13.16
CA SER A 52 4.75 2.73 -12.04
C SER A 52 4.21 1.29 -12.09
N PHE A 53 3.37 0.94 -11.11
CA PHE A 53 2.69 -0.35 -11.01
C PHE A 53 1.74 -0.57 -12.20
N VAL A 54 1.72 -1.82 -12.71
CA VAL A 54 0.89 -2.21 -13.87
C VAL A 54 -0.60 -2.28 -13.53
N GLY A 55 -0.94 -2.43 -12.26
CA GLY A 55 -2.33 -2.47 -11.79
C GLY A 55 -2.43 -2.02 -10.34
N ILE A 56 -3.34 -1.10 -10.08
CA ILE A 56 -3.64 -0.61 -8.73
C ILE A 56 -4.97 -1.24 -8.29
N PRO A 57 -4.95 -2.11 -7.27
CA PRO A 57 -6.17 -2.75 -6.82
C PRO A 57 -7.11 -1.72 -6.20
N ASP A 58 -8.40 -2.02 -6.23
CA ASP A 58 -9.44 -1.18 -5.62
C ASP A 58 -9.50 -1.32 -4.10
N SER A 59 -8.84 -2.34 -3.54
CA SER A 59 -8.92 -2.79 -2.15
C SER A 59 -7.82 -3.83 -1.90
N VAL A 60 -7.74 -4.43 -0.70
CA VAL A 60 -6.89 -5.61 -0.47
C VAL A 60 -7.19 -6.67 -1.54
N PRO A 61 -6.19 -7.08 -2.35
CA PRO A 61 -6.38 -8.06 -3.41
C PRO A 61 -7.01 -9.34 -2.89
N TRP A 62 -7.94 -9.92 -3.66
CA TRP A 62 -8.65 -11.15 -3.27
C TRP A 62 -7.72 -12.29 -2.80
N PRO A 63 -6.56 -12.55 -3.44
CA PRO A 63 -5.62 -13.58 -2.97
C PRO A 63 -4.99 -13.31 -1.59
N LEU A 64 -5.06 -12.07 -1.10
CA LEU A 64 -4.50 -11.64 0.19
C LEU A 64 -5.58 -11.48 1.28
N ARG A 65 -6.81 -11.93 1.02
CA ARG A 65 -7.90 -11.87 2.01
C ARG A 65 -7.90 -13.14 2.85
N HIS A 66 -8.13 -13.00 4.15
CA HIS A 66 -8.24 -14.13 5.06
C HIS A 66 -9.41 -13.90 6.04
N PRO A 67 -10.40 -14.80 6.11
CA PRO A 67 -11.65 -14.55 6.85
C PRO A 67 -11.46 -14.27 8.35
N ILE A 68 -10.34 -14.72 8.93
CA ILE A 68 -9.97 -14.49 10.34
C ILE A 68 -8.95 -13.35 10.49
N PHE A 69 -7.77 -13.45 9.85
CA PHE A 69 -6.64 -12.53 10.06
C PHE A 69 -6.59 -11.33 9.11
N ALA A 70 -7.45 -11.26 8.09
CA ALA A 70 -7.62 -10.11 7.21
C ALA A 70 -9.07 -10.08 6.68
N PRO A 71 -10.06 -9.92 7.59
CA PRO A 71 -11.48 -10.03 7.25
C PRO A 71 -11.96 -8.85 6.40
N ASP A 72 -11.35 -7.68 6.61
CA ASP A 72 -11.70 -6.46 5.93
C ASP A 72 -11.03 -6.37 4.56
N VAL A 73 -11.76 -5.87 3.57
CA VAL A 73 -11.21 -5.55 2.25
C VAL A 73 -10.29 -4.31 2.29
N GLY A 74 -10.23 -3.60 3.41
CA GLY A 74 -9.42 -2.39 3.57
C GLY A 74 -9.97 -1.18 2.79
N PRO A 75 -9.25 -0.04 2.82
CA PRO A 75 -9.63 1.16 2.09
C PRO A 75 -9.43 0.98 0.58
N ASN A 76 -9.94 1.91 -0.22
CA ASN A 76 -9.64 1.95 -1.63
C ASN A 76 -8.19 2.41 -1.87
N TRP A 77 -7.35 1.54 -2.43
CA TRP A 77 -5.92 1.86 -2.60
C TRP A 77 -5.71 2.93 -3.69
N GLN A 78 -6.56 3.01 -4.71
CA GLN A 78 -6.47 4.05 -5.73
C GLN A 78 -6.73 5.44 -5.13
N ASP A 79 -7.73 5.56 -4.26
CA ASP A 79 -8.02 6.82 -3.56
C ASP A 79 -6.92 7.18 -2.56
N ALA A 80 -6.38 6.20 -1.84
CA ALA A 80 -5.27 6.41 -0.92
C ALA A 80 -4.00 6.87 -1.64
N ILE A 81 -3.68 6.29 -2.80
CA ILE A 81 -2.56 6.70 -3.66
C ILE A 81 -2.77 8.12 -4.17
N ARG A 82 -3.98 8.45 -4.64
CA ARG A 82 -4.31 9.80 -5.10
C ARG A 82 -4.11 10.82 -3.98
N SER A 83 -4.61 10.52 -2.78
CA SER A 83 -4.40 11.37 -1.61
C SER A 83 -2.91 11.56 -1.33
N ARG A 84 -2.16 10.46 -1.25
CA ARG A 84 -0.73 10.48 -0.93
C ARG A 84 0.09 11.27 -1.94
N GLY A 85 -0.10 11.04 -3.24
CA GLY A 85 0.66 11.79 -4.23
C GLY A 85 0.24 13.25 -4.34
N ASN A 86 -1.03 13.61 -4.08
CA ASN A 86 -1.42 15.01 -3.95
C ASN A 86 -0.71 15.70 -2.78
N ASP A 87 -0.60 15.03 -1.63
CA ASP A 87 0.15 15.56 -0.48
C ASP A 87 1.63 15.79 -0.83
N ILE A 88 2.25 14.85 -1.55
CA ILE A 88 3.64 14.96 -2.02
C ILE A 88 3.78 16.14 -3.01
N ILE A 89 2.92 16.23 -4.03
CA ILE A 89 2.94 17.32 -5.01
C ILE A 89 2.82 18.67 -4.32
N ASN A 90 1.83 18.83 -3.43
CA ASN A 90 1.61 20.08 -2.71
C ASN A 90 2.82 20.46 -1.86
N THR A 91 3.44 19.49 -1.19
CA THR A 91 4.65 19.71 -0.38
C THR A 91 5.82 20.20 -1.24
N VAL A 92 6.05 19.54 -2.38
CA VAL A 92 7.17 19.89 -3.29
C VAL A 92 6.94 21.22 -3.99
N VAL A 93 5.73 21.47 -4.48
CA VAL A 93 5.38 22.74 -5.14
C VAL A 93 5.44 23.91 -4.17
N ALA A 94 4.94 23.76 -2.94
CA ALA A 94 5.04 24.78 -1.91
C ALA A 94 6.49 25.08 -1.52
N ALA A 95 7.38 24.08 -1.53
CA ALA A 95 8.80 24.26 -1.25
C ALA A 95 9.57 24.93 -2.41
N ALA A 96 9.01 24.95 -3.63
CA ALA A 96 9.63 25.52 -4.82
C ALA A 96 9.15 26.95 -5.14
N ALA A 97 8.14 27.46 -4.42
CA ALA A 97 7.59 28.81 -4.57
C ALA A 97 8.32 29.82 -3.67
#